data_AF-A0A3C1V771-F1
#
_entry.id   AF-A0A3C1V771-F1
#
_cell.length_a   1.000
_cell.length_b   1.000
_cell.length_c   1.000
_cell.angle_alpha   90.00
_cell.angle_beta   90.00
_cell.angle_gamma   90.00
#
_symmetry.space_group_name_H-M   'P 1'
#
loop_
_entity.id
_entity.type
_entity.pdbx_description
1 polymer ?
#
loop_
_entity_poly.entity_id
_entity_poly.type
_entity_poly.pdbx_seq_one_letter_code
_entity_poly.pdbx_strand_id
1 'polypeptide(L)'
;AKEDAHRTAGGAGDVLIYQLPTAVQSFRVFAFFPKAESAVKFSVSDDGQNFHDVTVQKEIYFHGAGEYGYWKPVLFHAKKIHGGNFLKLELTGEMQVGRVEISHPALSK
;
A
#
# COMPACT_ATOMS: atom_id res chain seq x y z
N ALA A 1 19.05 -18.37 4.13
CA ALA A 1 17.94 -18.42 3.17
C ALA A 1 17.83 -17.04 2.53
N LYS A 2 17.95 -16.95 1.21
CA LYS A 2 17.88 -15.69 0.47
C LYS A 2 16.39 -15.42 0.25
N GLU A 3 15.80 -14.52 1.04
CA GLU A 3 14.39 -14.18 0.94
C GLU A 3 14.11 -13.61 -0.46
N ASP A 4 13.25 -14.32 -1.20
CA ASP A 4 12.81 -13.95 -2.54
C ASP A 4 11.80 -12.80 -2.43
N ALA A 5 12.30 -11.58 -2.24
CA ALA A 5 11.52 -10.36 -2.17
C ALA A 5 10.96 -10.01 -3.55
N HIS A 6 9.92 -10.74 -3.98
CA HIS A 6 9.16 -10.41 -5.18
C HIS A 6 8.42 -9.09 -4.96
N ARG A 7 9.00 -7.99 -5.42
CA ARG A 7 8.29 -6.70 -5.46
C ARG A 7 7.23 -6.76 -6.54
N THR A 8 6.01 -6.33 -6.23
CA THR A 8 4.95 -6.20 -7.24
C THR A 8 5.14 -4.87 -7.98
N ALA A 9 5.59 -4.92 -9.22
CA ALA A 9 5.64 -3.74 -10.09
C ALA A 9 4.25 -3.46 -10.67
N GLY A 10 3.92 -2.17 -10.83
CA GLY A 10 2.70 -1.74 -11.49
C GLY A 10 2.78 -0.29 -11.97
N GLY A 11 1.83 0.09 -12.81
CA GLY A 11 1.69 1.41 -13.42
C GLY A 11 0.32 2.04 -13.14
N ALA A 12 0.07 3.19 -13.77
CA ALA A 12 -1.19 3.92 -13.59
C ALA A 12 -2.40 3.06 -14.01
N GLY A 13 -3.39 2.96 -13.13
CA GLY A 13 -4.60 2.16 -13.33
C GLY A 13 -4.49 0.72 -12.84
N ASP A 14 -3.30 0.24 -12.48
CA ASP A 14 -3.16 -1.06 -11.84
C ASP A 14 -3.76 -1.04 -10.43
N VAL A 15 -4.38 -2.16 -10.06
CA VAL A 15 -5.11 -2.30 -8.81
C VAL A 15 -4.64 -3.55 -8.07
N LEU A 16 -4.35 -3.38 -6.78
CA LEU A 16 -4.15 -4.50 -5.86
C LEU A 16 -5.31 -4.51 -4.87
N ILE A 17 -5.96 -5.66 -4.71
CA ILE A 17 -7.02 -5.87 -3.71
C ILE A 17 -6.59 -6.97 -2.76
N TYR A 18 -6.53 -6.64 -1.48
CA TYR A 18 -6.29 -7.59 -0.40
C TYR A 18 -7.61 -7.89 0.28
N GLN A 19 -8.01 -9.16 0.31
CA GLN A 19 -9.16 -9.62 1.08
C GLN A 19 -8.68 -10.22 2.40
N LEU A 20 -9.31 -9.80 3.50
CA LEU A 20 -9.04 -10.25 4.85
C LEU A 20 -10.27 -10.94 5.44
N PRO A 21 -10.07 -11.87 6.39
CA PRO A 21 -11.19 -12.54 7.04
C PRO A 21 -11.95 -11.65 8.03
N THR A 22 -11.38 -10.49 8.38
CA THR A 22 -11.96 -9.52 9.33
C THR A 22 -11.55 -8.10 8.92
N ALA A 23 -12.23 -7.11 9.49
CA ALA A 23 -12.07 -5.72 9.10
C ALA A 23 -10.62 -5.20 9.27
N VAL A 24 -10.17 -4.42 8.30
CA VAL A 24 -8.89 -3.72 8.32
C VAL A 24 -8.87 -2.69 9.45
N GLN A 25 -7.91 -2.77 10.38
CA GLN A 25 -7.74 -1.80 11.47
C GLN A 25 -6.67 -0.74 11.16
N SER A 26 -5.61 -1.15 10.47
CA SER A 26 -4.50 -0.29 10.04
C SER A 26 -3.69 -0.99 8.98
N PHE A 27 -2.94 -0.22 8.20
CA PHE A 27 -1.96 -0.78 7.27
C PHE A 27 -0.70 0.08 7.16
N ARG A 28 0.35 -0.56 6.63
CA ARG A 28 1.59 0.06 6.16
C ARG A 28 1.94 -0.50 4.79
N VAL A 29 2.20 0.36 3.83
CA VAL A 29 2.56 0.00 2.46
C VAL A 29 3.89 0.64 2.13
N PHE A 30 4.88 -0.21 1.92
CA PHE A 30 6.23 0.18 1.53
C PHE A 30 6.32 0.14 0.02
N ALA A 31 6.45 1.31 -0.59
CA ALA A 31 6.51 1.49 -2.03
C ALA A 31 7.85 2.10 -2.44
N PHE A 32 8.24 1.82 -3.68
CA PHE A 32 9.42 2.38 -4.33
C PHE A 32 8.98 3.05 -5.63
N PHE A 33 9.45 4.27 -5.88
CA PHE A 33 9.16 5.01 -7.12
C PHE A 33 10.44 5.25 -7.93
N PRO A 34 10.47 4.98 -9.25
CA PRO A 34 11.67 5.17 -10.07
C PRO A 34 12.02 6.64 -10.30
N LYS A 35 11.05 7.55 -10.20
CA LYS A 35 11.22 8.99 -10.50
C LYS A 35 10.54 9.87 -9.43
N ALA A 36 9.61 10.73 -9.84
CA ALA A 36 8.75 11.44 -8.90
C ALA A 36 7.83 10.43 -8.21
N GLU A 37 7.55 10.68 -6.93
CA GLU A 37 6.49 9.96 -6.24
C GLU A 37 5.15 10.22 -6.92
N SER A 38 4.38 9.15 -7.15
CA SER A 38 3.00 9.26 -7.62
C SER A 38 2.06 9.03 -6.44
N ALA A 39 0.83 9.55 -6.54
CA ALA A 39 -0.18 9.25 -5.53
C ALA A 39 -0.55 7.76 -5.58
N VAL A 40 -0.99 7.21 -4.46
CA VAL A 40 -1.67 5.92 -4.41
C VAL A 40 -3.00 6.18 -3.72
N LYS A 41 -4.10 5.76 -4.35
CA LYS A 41 -5.40 5.86 -3.69
C LYS A 41 -5.63 4.60 -2.89
N PHE A 42 -5.97 4.78 -1.62
CA PHE A 42 -6.31 3.70 -0.72
C PHE A 42 -7.80 3.76 -0.43
N SER A 43 -8.46 2.62 -0.51
CA SER A 43 -9.88 2.51 -0.16
C SER A 43 -10.16 1.17 0.47
N VAL A 44 -11.21 1.12 1.28
CA VAL A 44 -11.69 -0.12 1.90
C VAL A 44 -13.12 -0.43 1.48
N SER A 45 -13.51 -1.69 1.59
CA SER A 45 -14.85 -2.16 1.26
C SER A 45 -15.24 -3.33 2.15
N ASP A 46 -16.51 -3.42 2.54
CA ASP A 46 -17.07 -4.57 3.25
C ASP A 46 -17.43 -5.73 2.30
N ASP A 47 -17.76 -5.44 1.05
CA ASP A 47 -18.33 -6.38 0.07
C ASP A 47 -17.45 -6.63 -1.17
N GLY A 48 -16.33 -5.91 -1.28
CA GLY A 48 -15.40 -6.00 -2.42
C GLY A 48 -15.93 -5.31 -3.69
N GLN A 49 -17.04 -4.59 -3.62
CA GLN A 49 -17.68 -3.89 -4.74
C GLN A 49 -17.76 -2.38 -4.48
N ASN A 50 -18.26 -2.00 -3.31
CA ASN A 50 -18.45 -0.61 -2.89
C ASN A 50 -17.26 -0.17 -2.05
N PHE A 51 -16.39 0.65 -2.62
CA PHE A 51 -15.17 1.14 -1.97
C PHE A 51 -15.31 2.57 -1.48
N HIS A 52 -14.75 2.84 -0.30
CA HIS A 52 -14.69 4.17 0.31
C HIS A 52 -13.24 4.55 0.58
N ASP A 53 -12.88 5.79 0.27
CA ASP A 53 -11.51 6.28 0.38
C ASP A 53 -11.02 6.34 1.83
N VAL A 54 -9.76 5.99 2.01
CA VAL A 54 -9.05 6.07 3.29
C VAL A 54 -8.03 7.21 3.22
N THR A 55 -8.10 8.10 4.19
CA THR A 55 -7.05 9.11 4.37
C THR A 55 -5.78 8.45 4.89
N VAL A 56 -4.67 8.63 4.18
CA VAL A 56 -3.37 8.06 4.54
C VAL A 56 -2.34 9.14 4.85
N GLN A 57 -1.43 8.81 5.75
CA GLN A 57 -0.20 9.57 5.98
C GLN A 57 0.89 9.01 5.07
N LYS A 58 1.78 9.89 4.61
CA LYS A 58 2.88 9.57 3.70
C LYS A 58 4.20 10.04 4.31
N GLU A 59 5.13 9.12 4.47
CA GLU A 59 6.49 9.38 4.92
C GLU A 59 7.47 9.04 3.79
N ILE A 60 8.38 9.97 3.48
CA ILE A 60 9.40 9.81 2.45
C ILE A 60 10.74 9.68 3.16
N TYR A 61 11.42 8.54 3.03
CA TYR A 61 12.69 8.27 3.71
C TYR A 61 13.92 8.64 2.87
N PHE A 62 13.73 9.43 1.81
CA PHE A 62 14.79 9.78 0.86
C PHE A 62 15.46 11.11 1.24
N HIS A 63 16.73 11.07 1.64
CA HIS A 63 17.50 12.22 2.13
C HIS A 63 18.56 12.76 1.14
N GLY A 64 18.54 12.37 -0.14
CA GLY A 64 19.46 12.96 -1.12
C GLY A 64 19.51 12.22 -2.44
N ALA A 65 19.40 12.98 -3.54
CA ALA A 65 19.62 12.47 -4.88
C ALA A 65 21.13 12.30 -5.11
N GLY A 66 21.68 11.14 -4.75
CA GLY A 66 22.87 10.66 -5.46
C GLY A 66 22.45 10.37 -6.90
N GLU A 67 23.25 10.78 -7.89
CA GLU A 67 22.97 10.67 -9.34
C GLU A 67 22.79 9.22 -9.88
N TYR A 68 22.58 8.25 -8.99
CA TYR A 68 22.57 6.82 -9.26
C TYR A 68 21.19 6.23 -9.56
N GLY A 69 20.16 7.06 -9.77
CA GLY A 69 18.84 6.58 -10.19
C GLY A 69 18.15 5.64 -9.19
N TYR A 70 18.46 5.75 -7.90
CA TYR A 70 17.83 4.94 -6.86
C TYR A 70 16.33 5.21 -6.80
N TRP A 71 15.53 4.14 -6.70
CA TRP A 71 14.10 4.26 -6.49
C TRP A 71 13.85 4.86 -5.10
N LYS A 72 12.94 5.85 -5.03
CA LYS A 72 12.62 6.57 -3.80
C LYS A 72 11.70 5.72 -2.92
N PRO A 73 12.11 5.35 -1.69
CA PRO A 73 11.25 4.64 -0.76
C PRO A 73 10.22 5.59 -0.13
N VAL A 74 8.96 5.17 -0.16
CA VAL A 74 7.83 5.88 0.44
C VAL A 74 7.02 4.90 1.28
N LEU A 75 6.66 5.32 2.50
CA LEU A 75 5.74 4.61 3.36
C LEU A 75 4.39 5.31 3.36
N PHE A 76 3.36 4.58 2.96
CA PHE A 76 1.98 4.99 3.16
C PHE A 76 1.42 4.24 4.37
N HIS A 77 0.73 4.94 5.26
CA HIS A 77 0.12 4.29 6.41
C HIS A 77 -1.13 5.00 6.88
N ALA A 78 -2.06 4.22 7.42
CA ALA A 78 -3.25 4.71 8.09
C ALA A 78 -3.42 3.98 9.43
N LYS A 79 -3.73 4.76 10.46
CA LYS A 79 -3.98 4.28 11.83
C LYS A 79 -5.46 4.46 12.11
N LYS A 80 -6.13 3.43 12.64
CA LYS A 80 -7.57 3.44 13.00
C LYS A 80 -8.49 3.62 11.78
N ILE A 81 -8.47 2.62 10.90
CA ILE A 81 -9.44 2.50 9.81
C ILE A 81 -10.72 1.90 10.38
N HIS A 82 -11.86 2.42 9.93
CA HIS A 82 -13.17 1.95 10.36
C HIS A 82 -13.80 1.14 9.23
N GLY A 83 -13.76 -0.19 9.35
CA GLY A 83 -14.49 -1.11 8.48
C GLY A 83 -13.73 -1.58 7.24
N GLY A 84 -14.34 -2.53 6.54
CA GLY A 84 -13.86 -3.12 5.31
C GLY A 84 -13.01 -4.37 5.49
N ASN A 85 -13.47 -5.48 4.92
CA ASN A 85 -12.70 -6.73 4.79
C ASN A 85 -11.79 -6.70 3.56
N PHE A 86 -11.88 -5.67 2.73
CA PHE A 86 -11.07 -5.49 1.54
C PHE A 86 -10.27 -4.19 1.65
N LEU A 87 -8.99 -4.24 1.31
CA LEU A 87 -8.14 -3.08 1.11
C LEU A 87 -7.74 -3.01 -0.37
N LYS A 88 -8.05 -1.88 -1.02
CA LYS A 88 -7.70 -1.61 -2.41
C LYS A 88 -6.65 -0.52 -2.51
N LEU A 89 -5.61 -0.79 -3.31
CA LEU A 89 -4.58 0.15 -3.72
C LEU A 89 -4.73 0.38 -5.23
N GLU A 90 -5.03 1.61 -5.62
CA GLU A 90 -5.01 2.03 -7.03
C GLU A 90 -3.74 2.85 -7.28
N LEU A 91 -2.91 2.34 -8.18
CA LEU A 91 -1.64 2.96 -8.54
C LEU A 91 -1.91 4.08 -9.56
N THR A 92 -1.33 5.26 -9.36
CA THR A 92 -1.51 6.39 -10.30
C THR A 92 -0.29 6.67 -11.17
N GLY A 93 0.76 5.86 -11.00
CA GLY A 93 2.01 5.97 -11.75
C GLY A 93 2.89 4.76 -11.52
N GLU A 94 4.04 4.74 -12.20
CA GLU A 94 5.01 3.65 -12.11
C GLU A 94 5.57 3.52 -10.68
N MET A 95 5.41 2.33 -10.08
CA MET A 95 5.96 2.03 -8.77
C MET A 95 6.12 0.52 -8.53
N GLN A 96 6.78 0.20 -7.43
CA GLN A 96 6.93 -1.16 -6.92
C GLN A 96 6.42 -1.22 -5.48
N VAL A 97 5.49 -2.12 -5.20
CA VAL A 97 5.09 -2.46 -3.84
C VAL A 97 6.08 -3.49 -3.31
N GLY A 98 6.84 -3.11 -2.28
CA GLY A 98 7.80 -3.99 -1.63
C GLY A 98 7.19 -4.85 -0.54
N ARG A 99 6.33 -4.25 0.30
CA ARG A 99 5.67 -4.94 1.40
C ARG A 99 4.36 -4.26 1.76
N VAL A 100 3.34 -5.05 2.04
CA VAL A 100 2.07 -4.60 2.60
C VAL A 100 1.86 -5.30 3.92
N GLU A 101 1.74 -4.52 4.99
CA GLU A 101 1.42 -5.00 6.33
C GLU A 101 0.00 -4.54 6.66
N ILE A 102 -0.88 -5.47 7.00
CA ILE A 102 -2.27 -5.18 7.35
C ILE A 102 -2.55 -5.76 8.72
N SER A 103 -3.05 -4.92 9.63
CA SER A 103 -3.52 -5.37 10.95
C SER A 103 -5.03 -5.52 10.91
N HIS A 104 -5.51 -6.65 11.42
CA HIS A 104 -6.92 -6.98 11.53
C HIS A 104 -7.16 -7.73 12.86
N PRO A 105 -8.41 -7.78 13.37
CA PRO A 105 -8.73 -8.55 14.56
C PRO A 105 -8.27 -10.01 14.45
N ALA A 106 -7.85 -10.60 15.55
CA ALA A 106 -7.64 -12.04 15.62
C ALA A 106 -8.96 -12.77 15.33
N LEU A 107 -8.88 -13.85 14.56
CA LEU A 107 -10.01 -14.76 14.39
C LEU A 107 -10.38 -15.35 15.75
N SER A 108 -11.62 -15.15 16.20
CA SER A 108 -12.17 -15.91 17.31
C SER A 108 -12.25 -17.38 16.89
N LYS A 109 -11.73 -18.28 17.74
CA LYS A 109 -11.75 -19.73 17.53
C LYS A 109 -13.14 -20.31 17.77
#